data_AF-A0A7Y8GB14-F1
#
_entry.id   AF-A0A7Y8GB14-F1
#
_cell.length_a   1.000
_cell.length_b   1.000
_cell.length_c   1.000
_cell.angle_alpha   90.00
_cell.angle_beta   90.00
_cell.angle_gamma   90.00
#
_symmetry.space_group_name_H-M   'P 1'
#
loop_
_entity.id
_entity.type
_entity.pdbx_description
1 polymer ?
#
loop_
_entity_poly.entity_id
_entity_poly.type
_entity_poly.pdbx_seq_one_letter_code
_entity_poly.pdbx_strand_id
1 'polypeptide(L)'
;MFKEYELFLHSFDSEDYWSDEGIDVAGAQVSEFTASDWYELESAIRVKPDVWLGRCAESLTDCNDVHALQILLRLLEAKEESVVIHALESIDALFLTGYIRNVSPVITALNERVDAYTRTLELMVATLIRKLK
;
A
#
# COMPACT_ATOMS: atom_id res chain seq x y z
N MET A 1 18.04 0.46 5.30
CA MET A 1 16.99 1.42 5.64
C MET A 1 15.87 0.80 6.47
N PHE A 2 15.34 -0.36 6.08
CA PHE A 2 14.10 -0.95 6.60
C PHE A 2 13.86 -0.84 8.11
N LYS A 3 14.86 -1.10 8.96
CA LYS A 3 14.71 -1.02 10.43
C LYS A 3 14.25 0.36 10.94
N GLU A 4 14.76 1.44 10.36
CA GLU A 4 14.38 2.80 10.76
C GLU A 4 12.94 3.11 10.32
N TYR A 5 12.58 2.68 9.11
CA TYR A 5 11.22 2.77 8.59
C TYR A 5 10.24 1.95 9.43
N GLU A 6 10.60 0.71 9.76
CA GLU A 6 9.78 -0.18 10.57
C GLU A 6 9.48 0.44 11.93
N LEU A 7 10.50 0.97 12.60
CA LEU A 7 10.35 1.67 13.87
C LEU A 7 9.51 2.95 13.72
N PHE A 8 9.73 3.72 12.66
CA PHE A 8 8.99 4.95 12.37
C PHE A 8 7.49 4.67 12.28
N LEU A 9 7.08 3.69 11.47
CA LEU A 9 5.66 3.32 11.34
C LEU A 9 5.00 2.86 12.65
N HIS A 10 5.77 2.30 13.59
CA HIS A 10 5.30 1.96 14.94
C HIS A 10 5.20 3.17 15.88
N SER A 11 5.94 4.25 15.63
CA SER A 11 6.28 5.25 16.64
C SER A 11 5.26 6.37 16.85
N PHE A 12 4.10 6.34 16.17
CA PHE A 12 3.11 7.41 16.23
C PHE A 12 1.79 6.97 16.87
N ASP A 13 1.46 7.62 18.00
CA ASP A 13 0.12 7.60 18.61
C ASP A 13 -0.77 8.76 18.11
N SER A 14 -0.23 9.67 17.28
CA SER A 14 -0.94 10.82 16.73
C SER A 14 -1.21 10.62 15.23
N GLU A 15 -2.48 10.45 14.89
CA GLU A 15 -2.93 10.39 13.50
C GLU A 15 -2.76 11.73 12.78
N ASP A 16 -2.91 12.86 13.48
CA ASP A 16 -2.70 14.21 12.89
C ASP A 16 -1.27 14.37 12.36
N TYR A 17 -0.26 13.92 13.12
CA TYR A 17 1.12 13.95 12.65
C TYR A 17 1.32 13.03 11.44
N TRP A 18 0.70 11.85 11.46
CA TRP A 18 0.82 10.89 10.37
C TRP A 18 0.33 11.49 9.05
N SER A 19 -0.86 12.09 9.04
CA SER A 19 -1.44 12.70 7.84
C SER A 19 -0.71 13.96 7.37
N ASP A 20 -0.14 14.76 8.30
CA ASP A 20 0.49 16.04 7.97
C ASP A 20 1.95 15.89 7.49
N GLU A 21 2.73 15.02 8.12
CA GLU A 21 4.17 14.85 7.82
C GLU A 21 4.59 13.38 7.71
N GLY A 22 3.95 12.47 8.44
CA GLY A 22 4.39 11.08 8.58
C GLY A 22 4.47 10.32 7.25
N ILE A 23 3.46 10.49 6.40
CA ILE A 23 3.41 9.84 5.08
C ILE A 23 4.61 10.24 4.22
N ASP A 24 4.94 11.54 4.15
CA ASP A 24 6.05 12.05 3.33
C ASP A 24 7.41 11.57 3.85
N VAL A 25 7.59 11.56 5.17
CA VAL A 25 8.81 11.04 5.80
C VAL A 25 8.98 9.54 5.53
N ALA A 26 7.92 8.76 5.70
CA ALA A 26 7.94 7.33 5.40
C ALA A 26 8.20 7.05 3.91
N GLY A 27 7.60 7.84 3.01
CA GLY A 27 7.82 7.75 1.56
C GLY A 27 9.27 8.05 1.17
N ALA A 28 9.87 9.08 1.78
CA ALA A 28 11.29 9.40 1.58
C ALA A 28 12.20 8.24 2.04
N GLN A 29 11.89 7.61 3.17
CA GLN A 29 12.61 6.43 3.65
C GLN A 29 12.50 5.23 2.70
N VAL A 30 11.30 4.98 2.16
CA VAL A 30 11.09 3.91 1.15
C VAL A 30 11.89 4.19 -0.11
N SER A 31 12.03 5.46 -0.53
CA SER A 31 12.79 5.82 -1.74
C SER A 31 14.28 5.43 -1.67
N GLU A 32 14.79 5.19 -0.47
CA GLU A 32 16.16 4.75 -0.20
C GLU A 32 16.30 3.22 0.01
N PHE A 33 15.22 2.45 -0.20
CA PHE A 33 15.25 1.01 0.00
C PHE A 33 16.17 0.31 -1.00
N THR A 34 16.99 -0.59 -0.46
CA THR A 34 17.74 -1.58 -1.23
C THR A 34 16.89 -2.84 -1.46
N ALA A 35 17.36 -3.76 -2.30
CA ALA A 35 16.70 -5.06 -2.46
C ALA A 35 16.56 -5.85 -1.15
N SER A 36 17.51 -5.70 -0.20
CA SER A 36 17.41 -6.32 1.12
C SER A 36 16.27 -5.71 1.94
N ASP A 37 16.12 -4.38 1.88
CA ASP A 37 15.07 -3.66 2.61
C ASP A 37 13.68 -4.07 2.12
N TRP A 38 13.50 -4.22 0.80
CA TRP A 38 12.26 -4.73 0.20
C TRP A 38 11.94 -6.16 0.64
N TYR A 39 12.94 -7.04 0.72
CA TYR A 39 12.77 -8.41 1.19
C TYR A 39 12.37 -8.47 2.68
N GLU A 40 12.97 -7.61 3.51
CA GLU A 40 12.60 -7.48 4.92
C GLU A 40 11.17 -6.95 5.07
N LEU A 41 10.78 -5.95 4.28
CA LEU A 41 9.40 -5.44 4.23
C LEU A 41 8.39 -6.53 3.84
N GLU A 42 8.68 -7.29 2.78
CA GLU A 42 7.84 -8.40 2.33
C GLU A 42 7.62 -9.46 3.41
N SER A 43 8.63 -9.69 4.25
CA SER A 43 8.54 -10.60 5.40
C SER A 43 7.70 -9.99 6.52
N ALA A 44 7.87 -8.69 6.78
CA ALA A 44 7.20 -7.98 7.87
C ALA A 44 5.69 -7.84 7.67
N ILE A 45 5.21 -7.56 6.45
CA ILE A 45 3.77 -7.34 6.19
C ILE A 45 2.87 -8.53 6.60
N ARG A 46 3.45 -9.72 6.80
CA ARG A 46 2.72 -10.94 7.20
C ARG A 46 2.38 -11.00 8.69
N VAL A 47 3.06 -10.21 9.52
CA VAL A 47 2.99 -10.34 10.99
C VAL A 47 2.74 -9.02 11.71
N LYS A 48 2.77 -7.89 11.00
CA LYS A 48 2.58 -6.56 11.58
C LYS A 48 1.10 -6.26 11.85
N PRO A 49 0.80 -5.42 12.86
CA PRO A 49 -0.57 -5.03 13.18
C PRO A 49 -1.17 -4.14 12.08
N ASP A 50 -2.51 -4.12 11.98
CA ASP A 50 -3.21 -3.46 10.88
C ASP A 50 -2.90 -1.96 10.75
N VAL A 51 -2.75 -1.23 11.86
CA VAL A 51 -2.33 0.18 11.82
C VAL A 51 -1.00 0.36 11.10
N TRP A 52 -0.02 -0.51 11.40
CA TRP A 52 1.28 -0.48 10.74
C TRP A 52 1.16 -0.81 9.24
N LEU A 53 0.27 -1.75 8.89
CA LEU A 53 0.02 -2.13 7.49
C LEU A 53 -0.68 -1.01 6.69
N GLY A 54 -1.60 -0.28 7.31
CA GLY A 54 -2.24 0.90 6.71
C GLY A 54 -1.21 1.98 6.39
N ARG A 55 -0.40 2.33 7.40
CA ARG A 55 0.70 3.30 7.23
C ARG A 55 1.74 2.85 6.20
N CYS A 56 2.03 1.55 6.17
CA CYS A 56 2.85 0.95 5.14
C CYS A 56 2.26 1.18 3.75
N ALA A 57 0.95 0.93 3.54
CA ALA A 57 0.31 1.19 2.25
C ALA A 57 0.43 2.67 1.86
N GLU A 58 0.05 3.60 2.74
CA GLU A 58 0.07 5.04 2.47
C GLU A 58 1.46 5.55 2.07
N SER A 59 2.51 5.06 2.72
CA SER A 59 3.90 5.44 2.40
C SER A 59 4.38 5.00 1.00
N LEU A 60 3.65 4.10 0.33
CA LEU A 60 3.99 3.59 -1.01
C LEU A 60 3.28 4.35 -2.15
N THR A 61 2.46 5.36 -1.84
CA THR A 61 1.57 6.08 -2.78
C THR A 61 2.32 6.75 -3.96
N ASP A 62 3.55 7.21 -3.77
CA ASP A 62 4.39 7.84 -4.82
C ASP A 62 5.74 7.11 -5.00
N CYS A 63 5.75 5.79 -4.85
CA CYS A 63 6.95 4.98 -5.01
C CYS A 63 7.05 4.38 -6.43
N ASN A 64 7.98 4.87 -7.25
CA ASN A 64 8.29 4.32 -8.58
C ASN A 64 9.22 3.09 -8.52
N ASP A 65 8.84 2.10 -7.73
CA ASP A 65 9.52 0.80 -7.64
C ASP A 65 8.51 -0.33 -7.81
N VAL A 66 8.87 -1.37 -8.56
CA VAL A 66 7.99 -2.53 -8.79
C VAL A 66 7.63 -3.27 -7.50
N HIS A 67 8.51 -3.24 -6.49
CA HIS A 67 8.26 -3.88 -5.21
C HIS A 67 7.14 -3.17 -4.43
N ALA A 68 7.00 -1.85 -4.58
CA ALA A 68 5.90 -1.09 -3.95
C ALA A 68 4.53 -1.63 -4.40
N LEU A 69 4.32 -1.76 -5.72
CA LEU A 69 3.09 -2.34 -6.25
C LEU A 69 2.88 -3.79 -5.77
N GLN A 70 3.94 -4.60 -5.70
CA GLN A 70 3.84 -5.98 -5.21
C GLN A 70 3.41 -6.05 -3.74
N ILE A 71 3.92 -5.16 -2.89
CA ILE A 71 3.52 -5.06 -1.48
C ILE A 71 2.06 -4.61 -1.40
N LEU A 72 1.67 -3.55 -2.12
CA LEU A 72 0.29 -3.06 -2.13
C LEU A 72 -0.72 -4.13 -2.56
N LEU A 73 -0.41 -4.91 -3.60
CA LEU A 73 -1.25 -6.03 -4.03
C LEU A 73 -1.41 -7.11 -2.97
N ARG A 74 -0.40 -7.33 -2.11
CA ARG A 74 -0.50 -8.26 -0.98
C ARG A 74 -1.32 -7.68 0.17
N LEU A 75 -1.24 -6.37 0.40
CA LEU A 75 -2.04 -5.70 1.44
C LEU A 75 -3.54 -5.72 1.13
N LEU A 76 -3.94 -5.94 -0.12
CA LEU A 76 -5.35 -6.21 -0.49
C LEU A 76 -5.91 -7.51 0.13
N GLU A 77 -5.05 -8.39 0.66
CA GLU A 77 -5.44 -9.62 1.37
C GLU A 77 -5.66 -9.40 2.88
N ALA A 78 -5.45 -8.18 3.38
CA ALA A 78 -5.69 -7.85 4.78
C ALA A 78 -7.17 -8.03 5.13
N LYS A 79 -7.42 -8.46 6.38
CA LYS A 79 -8.79 -8.58 6.91
C LYS A 79 -9.36 -7.24 7.30
N GLU A 80 -8.50 -6.34 7.75
CA GLU A 80 -8.88 -5.02 8.20
C GLU A 80 -9.15 -4.12 6.99
N GLU A 81 -10.38 -3.62 6.90
CA GLU A 81 -10.88 -2.87 5.74
C GLU A 81 -10.06 -1.60 5.51
N SER A 82 -9.64 -0.91 6.57
CA SER A 82 -8.81 0.28 6.46
C SER A 82 -7.48 0.01 5.74
N VAL A 83 -6.83 -1.14 5.97
CA VAL A 83 -5.59 -1.52 5.25
C VAL A 83 -5.86 -1.67 3.75
N VAL A 84 -6.97 -2.32 3.39
CA VAL A 84 -7.36 -2.52 1.98
C VAL A 84 -7.68 -1.20 1.30
N ILE A 85 -8.36 -0.27 1.99
CA ILE A 85 -8.66 1.08 1.49
C ILE A 85 -7.37 1.82 1.14
N HIS A 86 -6.44 1.95 2.08
CA HIS A 86 -5.17 2.64 1.83
C HIS A 86 -4.36 1.98 0.70
N ALA A 87 -4.38 0.65 0.61
CA ALA A 87 -3.73 -0.07 -0.48
C ALA A 87 -4.36 0.24 -1.85
N LEU A 88 -5.69 0.29 -1.94
CA LEU A 88 -6.40 0.65 -3.18
C LEU A 88 -6.12 2.09 -3.61
N GLU A 89 -6.14 3.03 -2.65
CA GLU A 89 -5.84 4.45 -2.91
C GLU A 89 -4.41 4.64 -3.41
N SER A 90 -3.46 3.94 -2.79
CA SER A 90 -2.06 3.96 -3.21
C SER A 90 -1.88 3.36 -4.61
N ILE A 91 -2.57 2.26 -4.94
CA ILE A 91 -2.54 1.68 -6.30
C ILE A 91 -3.13 2.65 -7.34
N ASP A 92 -4.24 3.33 -7.02
CA ASP A 92 -4.85 4.34 -7.88
C ASP A 92 -3.88 5.51 -8.12
N ALA A 93 -3.19 5.97 -7.07
CA ALA A 93 -2.17 7.02 -7.18
C ALA A 93 -1.00 6.58 -8.08
N LEU A 94 -0.43 5.38 -7.85
CA LEU A 94 0.63 4.82 -8.70
C LEU A 94 0.21 4.67 -10.17
N PHE A 95 -1.07 4.39 -10.43
CA PHE A 95 -1.62 4.37 -11.78
C PHE A 95 -1.68 5.78 -12.37
N LEU A 96 -2.21 6.76 -11.62
CA LEU A 96 -2.36 8.14 -12.06
C LEU A 96 -1.01 8.83 -12.33
N THR A 97 0.04 8.49 -11.57
CA THR A 97 1.41 8.98 -11.82
C THR A 97 2.11 8.28 -13.00
N GLY A 98 1.53 7.18 -13.50
CA GLY A 98 2.08 6.41 -14.63
C GLY A 98 3.16 5.41 -14.23
N TYR A 99 3.29 5.07 -12.94
CA TYR A 99 4.24 4.07 -12.47
C TYR A 99 3.77 2.63 -12.76
N ILE A 100 2.47 2.41 -12.90
CA ILE A 100 1.91 1.12 -13.32
C ILE A 100 1.89 1.00 -14.85
N ARG A 101 2.90 0.31 -15.41
CA ARG A 101 3.00 0.08 -16.87
C ARG A 101 2.17 -1.10 -17.39
N ASN A 102 1.94 -2.11 -16.55
CA ASN A 102 1.15 -3.28 -16.89
C ASN A 102 0.01 -3.45 -15.89
N VAL A 103 -1.19 -3.07 -16.32
CA VAL A 103 -2.39 -3.09 -15.49
C VAL A 103 -3.03 -4.48 -15.37
N SER A 104 -2.67 -5.44 -16.23
CA SER A 104 -3.35 -6.74 -16.27
C SER A 104 -3.22 -7.53 -14.96
N PRO A 105 -2.04 -7.64 -14.32
CA PRO A 105 -1.93 -8.30 -13.01
C PRO A 105 -2.73 -7.59 -11.91
N VAL A 106 -2.82 -6.26 -11.97
CA VAL A 106 -3.58 -5.45 -11.01
C VAL A 106 -5.07 -5.77 -11.15
N ILE A 107 -5.60 -5.76 -12.38
CA ILE A 107 -7.00 -6.12 -12.65
C ILE A 107 -7.30 -7.55 -12.18
N THR A 108 -6.39 -8.51 -12.41
CA THR A 108 -6.56 -9.88 -11.93
C THR A 108 -6.67 -9.93 -10.41
N ALA A 109 -5.72 -9.34 -9.69
CA ALA A 109 -5.71 -9.30 -8.23
C ALA A 109 -6.97 -8.65 -7.65
N LEU A 110 -7.43 -7.55 -8.27
CA LEU A 110 -8.65 -6.86 -7.85
C LEU A 110 -9.92 -7.71 -8.05
N ASN A 111 -10.02 -8.47 -9.15
CA ASN A 111 -11.19 -9.32 -9.41
C ASN A 111 -11.26 -10.53 -8.48
N GLU A 112 -10.12 -11.10 -8.08
CA GLU A 112 -10.06 -12.29 -7.20
C GLU A 112 -10.58 -12.03 -5.77
N ARG A 113 -10.86 -10.76 -5.42
CA ARG A 113 -11.17 -10.34 -4.05
C ARG A 113 -12.54 -9.69 -3.88
N VAL A 114 -13.27 -9.42 -4.97
CA VAL A 114 -14.55 -8.68 -4.93
C VAL A 114 -15.58 -9.33 -4.01
N ASP A 115 -15.67 -10.67 -3.99
CA ASP A 115 -16.68 -11.39 -3.21
C ASP A 115 -16.44 -11.35 -1.67
N ALA A 116 -15.25 -10.93 -1.23
CA ALA A 116 -14.88 -10.84 0.18
C ALA A 116 -15.08 -9.43 0.77
N TYR A 117 -15.50 -8.48 -0.05
CA TYR A 117 -15.47 -7.06 0.26
C TYR A 117 -16.80 -6.53 0.78
N THR A 118 -16.71 -5.50 1.63
CA THR A 118 -17.87 -4.68 1.98
C THR A 118 -18.36 -3.94 0.74
N ARG A 119 -19.57 -3.39 0.83
CA ARG A 119 -20.12 -2.59 -0.27
C ARG A 119 -19.22 -1.40 -0.66
N THR A 120 -18.52 -0.81 0.31
CA THR A 120 -17.59 0.30 0.07
C THR A 120 -16.42 -0.17 -0.78
N LEU A 121 -15.75 -1.24 -0.35
CA LEU A 121 -14.62 -1.83 -1.06
C LEU A 121 -15.01 -2.32 -2.46
N GLU A 122 -16.18 -2.94 -2.64
CA GLU A 122 -16.69 -3.32 -3.97
C GLU A 122 -16.76 -2.11 -4.91
N LEU A 123 -17.25 -0.96 -4.43
CA LEU A 123 -17.38 0.27 -5.23
C LEU A 123 -16.01 0.87 -5.56
N MET A 124 -15.07 0.86 -4.62
CA MET A 124 -13.70 1.33 -4.84
C MET A 124 -13.00 0.47 -5.90
N VAL A 125 -13.08 -0.86 -5.75
CA VAL A 125 -12.50 -1.81 -6.71
C VAL A 125 -13.12 -1.68 -8.09
N ALA A 126 -14.44 -1.62 -8.20
CA ALA A 126 -15.11 -1.43 -9.48
C ALA A 126 -14.71 -0.10 -10.15
N THR A 127 -14.54 0.96 -9.35
CA THR A 127 -14.08 2.26 -9.83
C THR A 127 -12.64 2.18 -10.36
N LEU A 128 -11.74 1.55 -9.61
CA LEU A 128 -10.34 1.38 -10.01
C LEU A 128 -10.21 0.51 -11.26
N ILE A 129 -10.87 -0.65 -11.31
CA ILE A 129 -10.88 -1.52 -12.51
C ILE A 129 -11.38 -0.75 -13.75
N ARG A 130 -12.37 0.13 -13.60
CA ARG A 130 -12.87 0.96 -14.71
C ARG A 130 -11.83 1.97 -15.19
N LYS A 131 -10.99 2.52 -14.30
CA LYS A 131 -9.89 3.43 -14.67
C LYS A 131 -8.75 2.71 -15.38
N LEU A 132 -8.50 1.45 -15.02
CA LEU A 132 -7.42 0.62 -15.57
C LEU A 132 -7.71 0.03 -16.96
N LYS A 133 -8.93 0.21 -17.49
CA LYS A 133 -9.37 -0.26 -18.83
C LYS A 133 -9.37 0.88 -19.83
#